data_AF-A0A8H7BLG9-F1
#
_entry.id   AF-A0A8H7BLG9-F1
#
_cell.length_a   1.000
_cell.length_b   1.000
_cell.length_c   1.000
_cell.angle_alpha   90.00
_cell.angle_beta   90.00
_cell.angle_gamma   90.00
#
_symmetry.space_group_name_H-M   'P 1'
#
loop_
_entity.id
_entity.type
_entity.pdbx_description
1 polymer ?
#
loop_
_entity_poly.entity_id
_entity_poly.type
_entity_poly.pdbx_seq_one_letter_code
_entity_poly.pdbx_strand_id
1 'polypeptide(L)'
;MLQAGVMEASMNPQLFLDWILWPFVEKQPMDASFSNYSVILHDNAAIKTDYGAERSVYTVCMDILSIARGTGLLLLFLVVLVTVRYIYRRYTSPIAWAPVAPADNLWISYFGLVPPPNEKETHDQLSEFLIRVGQDPNQSPISVCWSIFGTPLVLVNTLKGFKDVLIDGQMQNRKKGNGIPNVQRGNLIRLIQNHVFGGKNINNTIGEEWRWRRHVLLPPFQPRQLVPNLLPYVARRTEQVLALFEKHAVQGTAVELDEVFQDMTMDVINYYLYGRSDLNYNIVGGRTNLKKEHLRLGLGFQSIESWLPLGLNKTDWAQRSFQSSRTLLKHFIEDSLARALKIYDPSSKTFHSVAAAAFASGRYGEDRVDLVNDFLSLTFAGYDTTAHTLAFCFGELAQHPEVQEKLFQQVRTVLGPPPVEPSSITAEKLAKMPYVTAVYREAMRKYPAVVFIPVHVNRDTVVDGVVVPGGAEIWCNVRGIQMNPAIFPDPERFDPSRWLKPDDHLSDTTFDTLSSNHVEHDHVSPSQQYNFPDLSFTLGQHSCLGKNLATLELRTAIACTINQFTCSLKEGAKIDTKVILTTKPRYGVWVNFQKRVN
;
A
#
# COMPACT_ATOMS: atom_id res chain seq x y z
N MET A 1 9.67 16.73 47.39
CA MET A 1 11.00 16.28 46.92
C MET A 1 10.78 15.42 45.68
N LEU A 2 10.90 16.03 44.50
CA LEU A 2 10.77 15.38 43.18
C LEU A 2 12.17 15.40 42.56
N GLN A 3 12.83 14.26 42.45
CA GLN A 3 14.04 14.11 41.63
C GLN A 3 13.63 13.57 40.26
N ALA A 4 13.74 14.41 39.24
CA ALA A 4 13.65 14.04 37.84
C ALA A 4 14.93 13.26 37.47
N GLY A 5 14.79 11.97 37.17
CA GLY A 5 15.85 11.18 36.55
C GLY A 5 15.97 11.56 35.08
N VAL A 6 17.03 12.28 34.73
CA VAL A 6 17.46 12.46 33.34
C VAL A 6 18.09 11.14 32.90
N MET A 7 17.42 10.40 32.01
CA MET A 7 18.06 9.29 31.30
C MET A 7 19.05 9.87 30.29
N GLU A 8 20.35 9.76 30.58
CA GLU A 8 21.41 9.93 29.59
C GLU A 8 21.33 8.79 28.56
N ALA A 9 20.66 9.05 27.43
CA ALA A 9 20.88 8.27 26.22
C ALA A 9 22.22 8.71 25.62
N SER A 10 23.31 8.05 26.00
CA SER A 10 24.62 8.29 25.37
C SER A 10 24.58 7.79 23.93
N MET A 11 24.48 8.72 22.99
CA MET A 11 24.65 8.45 21.57
C MET A 11 26.09 7.99 21.37
N ASN A 12 26.32 6.78 20.86
CA ASN A 12 27.67 6.29 20.56
C ASN A 12 28.32 7.25 19.54
N PRO A 13 29.38 8.00 19.91
CA PRO A 13 30.00 9.00 19.05
C PRO A 13 30.50 8.40 17.73
N GLN A 14 30.88 7.12 17.75
CA GLN A 14 31.36 6.39 16.58
C GLN A 14 30.25 6.18 15.54
N LEU A 15 29.03 5.82 15.95
CA LEU A 15 27.88 5.64 15.03
C LEU A 15 27.43 6.98 14.40
N PHE A 16 27.58 8.07 15.14
CA PHE A 16 27.31 9.42 14.65
C PHE A 16 28.38 9.90 13.67
N LEU A 17 29.66 9.64 13.98
CA LEU A 17 30.80 9.89 13.08
C LEU A 17 30.72 9.03 11.82
N ASP A 18 30.36 7.75 11.93
CA ASP A 18 30.17 6.85 10.78
C ASP A 18 29.04 7.35 9.87
N TRP A 19 27.96 7.91 10.43
CA TRP A 19 26.89 8.55 9.64
C TRP A 19 27.33 9.86 8.96
N ILE A 20 28.20 10.63 9.61
CA ILE A 20 28.77 11.90 9.09
C ILE A 20 29.82 11.64 8.00
N LEU A 21 30.66 10.61 8.17
CA LEU A 21 31.83 10.31 7.33
C LEU A 21 31.56 9.28 6.24
N TRP A 22 30.42 8.57 6.32
CA TRP A 22 29.90 7.69 5.27
C TRP A 22 30.06 8.19 3.81
N PRO A 23 29.95 9.52 3.51
CA PRO A 23 30.06 10.03 2.15
C PRO A 23 31.50 10.15 1.61
N PHE A 24 32.53 10.05 2.45
CA PHE A 24 33.94 10.17 2.03
C PHE A 24 34.60 8.81 1.78
N VAL A 25 33.85 7.71 1.94
CA VAL A 25 34.31 6.35 1.72
C VAL A 25 33.66 5.80 0.45
N GLU A 26 34.49 5.56 -0.57
CA GLU A 26 34.10 4.93 -1.82
C GLU A 26 33.68 3.46 -1.55
N LYS A 27 32.48 3.05 -1.96
CA LYS A 27 32.04 1.66 -1.78
C LYS A 27 32.33 0.80 -3.00
N GLN A 28 33.17 -0.22 -2.83
CA GLN A 28 33.03 -1.46 -3.59
C GLN A 28 31.81 -2.26 -3.09
N PRO A 29 31.19 -3.11 -3.95
CA PRO A 29 29.98 -3.85 -3.59
C PRO A 29 30.25 -4.86 -2.45
N MET A 30 29.40 -4.85 -1.42
CA MET A 30 29.51 -5.78 -0.28
C MET A 30 28.95 -7.16 -0.59
N ASP A 31 29.73 -8.19 -0.26
CA ASP A 31 29.31 -9.59 -0.14
C ASP A 31 28.48 -9.81 1.14
N ALA A 32 27.49 -10.71 1.03
CA ALA A 32 26.53 -11.02 2.08
C ALA A 32 27.08 -12.04 3.10
N SER A 33 28.06 -11.65 3.90
CA SER A 33 28.37 -12.30 5.19
C SER A 33 29.22 -11.34 6.01
N PHE A 34 29.20 -11.48 7.33
CA PHE A 34 29.85 -10.62 8.35
C PHE A 34 28.97 -9.51 8.93
N SER A 35 28.24 -9.91 9.96
CA SER A 35 27.89 -9.08 11.12
C SER A 35 29.17 -8.71 11.88
N ASN A 36 29.84 -7.64 11.49
CA ASN A 36 30.70 -6.80 12.34
C ASN A 36 31.12 -5.58 11.50
N TYR A 37 30.78 -4.38 11.97
CA TYR A 37 31.23 -3.14 11.34
C TYR A 37 32.71 -2.93 11.71
N SER A 38 33.62 -3.07 10.74
CA SER A 38 34.92 -2.42 10.78
C SER A 38 35.04 -1.52 9.56
N VAL A 39 35.07 -0.21 9.81
CA VAL A 39 35.34 0.80 8.78
C VAL A 39 36.84 0.77 8.51
N ILE A 40 37.26 0.26 7.36
CA ILE A 40 38.62 0.50 6.85
C ILE A 40 38.55 1.78 6.01
N LEU A 41 39.01 2.89 6.58
CA LEU A 41 39.23 4.15 5.84
C LEU A 41 40.44 3.95 4.92
N HIS A 42 40.24 4.03 3.60
CA HIS A 42 41.36 4.22 2.67
C HIS A 42 41.67 5.72 2.56
N ASP A 43 42.93 6.08 2.81
CA ASP A 43 43.50 7.43 2.98
C ASP A 43 43.38 8.41 1.78
N ASN A 44 42.60 8.14 0.74
CA ASN A 44 42.78 8.82 -0.55
C ASN A 44 41.88 10.05 -0.84
N ALA A 45 41.23 10.65 0.16
CA ALA A 45 40.51 11.92 -0.02
C ALA A 45 41.22 13.08 0.72
N ALA A 46 42.40 13.48 0.24
CA ALA A 46 43.15 14.62 0.75
C ALA A 46 42.69 15.93 0.06
N ILE A 47 42.31 16.94 0.86
CA ILE A 47 42.12 18.31 0.37
C ILE A 47 43.44 19.06 0.58
N LYS A 48 44.10 19.48 -0.51
CA LYS A 48 45.27 20.37 -0.43
C LYS A 48 44.82 21.77 -0.03
N THR A 49 45.35 22.26 1.08
CA THR A 49 45.27 23.68 1.46
C THR A 49 46.61 24.36 1.17
N ASP A 50 46.60 25.68 0.98
CA ASP A 50 47.77 26.51 0.58
C ASP A 50 48.98 26.46 1.54
N TYR A 51 48.89 25.69 2.63
CA TYR A 51 49.95 25.44 3.60
C TYR A 51 50.32 23.94 3.71
N GLY A 52 50.50 23.25 2.58
CA GLY A 52 51.37 22.08 2.46
C GLY A 52 51.12 20.83 3.33
N ALA A 53 50.07 20.78 4.16
CA ALA A 53 49.75 19.62 5.00
C ALA A 53 48.47 18.94 4.50
N GLU A 54 48.60 17.69 4.05
CA GLU A 54 47.45 16.82 3.79
C GLU A 54 46.77 16.48 5.12
N ARG A 55 45.56 17.02 5.34
CA ARG A 55 44.70 16.62 6.45
C ARG A 55 43.51 15.85 5.89
N SER A 56 43.20 14.70 6.48
CA SER A 56 41.99 13.97 6.11
C SER A 56 40.76 14.74 6.60
N VAL A 57 39.64 14.60 5.89
CA VAL A 57 38.35 15.21 6.28
C VAL A 57 37.94 14.81 7.71
N TYR A 58 38.34 13.61 8.13
CA TYR A 58 38.18 13.11 9.49
C TYR A 58 38.83 14.03 10.53
N THR A 59 40.08 14.42 10.31
CA THR A 59 40.83 15.28 11.23
C THR A 59 40.23 16.68 11.31
N VAL A 60 39.75 17.22 10.19
CA VAL A 60 39.07 18.53 10.16
C VAL A 60 37.75 18.50 10.92
N CYS A 61 36.93 17.44 10.77
CA CYS A 61 35.69 17.29 11.52
C CYS A 61 35.93 17.13 13.03
N MET A 62 36.96 16.37 13.43
CA MET A 62 37.31 16.16 14.84
C MET A 62 37.87 17.42 15.50
N ASP A 63 38.70 18.18 14.79
CA ASP A 63 39.21 19.47 15.27
C ASP A 63 38.05 20.45 15.52
N ILE A 64 37.09 20.54 14.60
CA ILE A 64 35.92 21.43 14.75
C ILE A 64 34.99 20.98 15.88
N LEU A 65 34.76 19.67 16.03
CA LEU A 65 34.00 19.10 17.16
C LEU A 65 34.67 19.39 18.51
N SER A 66 36.01 19.39 18.56
CA SER A 66 36.77 19.71 19.77
C SER A 66 36.75 21.20 20.15
N ILE A 67 36.54 22.08 19.15
CA ILE A 67 36.46 23.54 19.29
C ILE A 67 35.03 23.99 19.64
N ALA A 68 34.00 23.24 19.22
CA ALA A 68 32.59 23.52 19.49
C ALA A 68 32.19 23.20 20.96
N ARG A 69 32.75 23.94 21.93
CA ARG A 69 32.44 23.79 23.36
C ARG A 69 31.10 24.39 23.80
N GLY A 70 30.34 25.00 22.88
CA GLY A 70 29.01 25.56 23.13
C GLY A 70 27.96 24.95 22.21
N THR A 71 26.78 24.62 22.75
CA THR A 71 25.65 24.02 22.02
C THR A 71 25.30 24.79 20.73
N GLY A 72 25.45 26.11 20.73
CA GLY A 72 25.21 26.98 19.57
C GLY A 72 26.22 26.81 18.41
N LEU A 73 27.51 26.62 18.70
CA LEU A 73 28.54 26.39 17.67
C LEU A 73 28.37 25.01 17.01
N LEU A 74 27.98 24.01 17.80
CA LEU A 74 27.71 22.66 17.32
C LEU A 74 26.46 22.62 16.43
N LEU A 75 25.38 23.32 16.82
CA LEU A 75 24.17 23.50 16.01
C LEU A 75 24.49 24.22 14.68
N LEU A 76 25.27 25.30 14.73
CA LEU A 76 25.66 26.03 13.52
C LEU A 76 26.48 25.14 12.57
N PHE A 77 27.45 24.38 13.10
CA PHE A 77 28.24 23.44 12.31
C PHE A 77 27.35 22.36 11.66
N LEU A 78 26.38 21.80 12.39
CA LEU A 78 25.43 20.84 11.85
C LEU A 78 24.57 21.44 10.74
N VAL A 79 24.08 22.66 10.91
CA VAL A 79 23.31 23.37 9.87
C VAL A 79 24.16 23.57 8.62
N VAL A 80 25.41 24.02 8.76
CA VAL A 80 26.33 24.19 7.63
C VAL A 80 26.57 22.84 6.94
N LEU A 81 26.84 21.77 7.69
CA LEU A 81 27.10 20.45 7.14
C LEU A 81 25.89 19.90 6.37
N VAL A 82 24.69 20.01 6.93
CA VAL A 82 23.44 19.62 6.26
C VAL A 82 23.22 20.45 5.00
N THR A 83 23.48 21.75 5.05
CA THR A 83 23.31 22.66 3.91
C THR A 83 24.29 22.35 2.79
N VAL A 84 25.59 22.17 3.10
CA VAL A 84 26.61 21.79 2.13
C VAL A 84 26.27 20.44 1.50
N ARG A 85 25.86 19.46 2.31
CA ARG A 85 25.41 18.14 1.81
C ARG A 85 24.19 18.28 0.90
N TYR A 86 23.22 19.09 1.27
CA TYR A 86 22.03 19.36 0.46
C TYR A 86 22.40 19.95 -0.90
N ILE A 87 23.21 21.02 -0.90
CA ILE A 87 23.69 21.68 -2.12
C ILE A 87 24.48 20.70 -2.98
N TYR A 88 25.47 20.03 -2.40
CA TYR A 88 26.30 19.06 -3.12
C TYR A 88 25.44 17.99 -3.77
N ARG A 89 24.58 17.31 -3.00
CA ARG A 89 23.72 16.24 -3.55
C ARG A 89 22.69 16.75 -4.55
N ARG A 90 22.15 17.95 -4.37
CA ARG A 90 21.21 18.55 -5.30
C ARG A 90 21.86 18.81 -6.66
N TYR A 91 23.04 19.43 -6.68
CA TYR A 91 23.66 19.91 -7.92
C TYR A 91 24.61 18.92 -8.59
N THR A 92 25.07 17.88 -7.89
CA THR A 92 25.88 16.79 -8.49
C THR A 92 25.05 15.59 -8.95
N SER A 93 23.76 15.57 -8.63
CA SER A 93 22.89 14.46 -8.98
C SER A 93 22.57 14.42 -10.49
N PRO A 94 22.47 13.24 -11.12
CA PRO A 94 22.03 13.09 -12.51
C PRO A 94 20.64 13.68 -12.80
N ILE A 95 19.82 13.88 -11.76
CA ILE A 95 18.48 14.47 -11.82
C ILE A 95 18.45 15.92 -11.31
N ALA A 96 19.58 16.61 -11.23
CA ALA A 96 19.65 18.01 -10.78
C ALA A 96 18.79 18.96 -11.64
N TRP A 97 18.62 18.63 -12.93
CA TRP A 97 17.80 19.37 -13.88
C TRP A 97 16.30 19.01 -13.81
N ALA A 98 15.94 17.94 -13.11
CA ALA A 98 14.56 17.49 -13.04
C ALA A 98 13.68 18.54 -12.35
N PRO A 99 12.43 18.73 -12.82
CA PRO A 99 11.52 19.71 -12.27
C PRO A 99 11.26 19.43 -10.79
N VAL A 100 11.19 20.50 -9.99
CA VAL A 100 10.83 20.39 -8.58
C VAL A 100 9.31 20.23 -8.49
N ALA A 101 8.86 19.18 -7.81
CA ALA A 101 7.44 18.96 -7.63
C ALA A 101 6.82 20.09 -6.78
N PRO A 102 5.76 20.77 -7.25
CA PRO A 102 5.11 21.82 -6.48
C PRO A 102 4.38 21.18 -5.30
N ALA A 103 4.94 21.26 -4.11
CA ALA A 103 4.34 20.75 -2.88
C ALA A 103 4.11 21.94 -1.91
N ASP A 104 2.88 22.10 -1.43
CA ASP A 104 2.53 23.14 -0.47
C ASP A 104 2.68 22.65 0.98
N ASN A 105 2.92 21.35 1.15
CA ASN A 105 3.08 20.69 2.45
C ASN A 105 4.57 20.52 2.79
N LEU A 106 4.98 21.00 3.97
CA LEU A 106 6.38 20.95 4.41
C LEU A 106 6.92 19.51 4.55
N TRP A 107 6.08 18.55 4.98
CA TRP A 107 6.48 17.15 5.14
C TRP A 107 6.90 16.52 3.81
N ILE A 108 6.14 16.78 2.76
CA ILE A 108 6.43 16.29 1.43
C ILE A 108 7.62 17.04 0.84
N SER A 109 7.57 18.39 0.89
CA SER A 109 8.54 19.26 0.21
C SER A 109 9.97 19.09 0.73
N TYR A 110 10.12 19.08 2.06
CA TYR A 110 11.43 19.15 2.71
C TYR A 110 11.88 17.85 3.33
N PHE A 111 10.96 16.96 3.68
CA PHE A 111 11.31 15.69 4.32
C PHE A 111 11.08 14.48 3.40
N GLY A 112 10.28 14.62 2.34
CA GLY A 112 9.89 13.50 1.48
C GLY A 112 9.01 12.49 2.23
N LEU A 113 8.22 12.95 3.20
CA LEU A 113 7.38 12.13 4.06
C LEU A 113 5.90 12.32 3.74
N VAL A 114 5.11 11.29 4.01
CA VAL A 114 3.65 11.39 4.01
C VAL A 114 3.24 12.29 5.18
N PRO A 115 2.44 13.33 4.96
CA PRO A 115 2.02 14.22 6.04
C PRO A 115 1.17 13.45 7.08
N PRO A 116 1.27 13.79 8.37
CA PRO A 116 0.38 13.24 9.38
C PRO A 116 -1.06 13.70 9.10
N PRO A 117 -2.08 12.87 9.41
CA PRO A 117 -3.46 13.19 9.11
C PRO A 117 -3.91 14.33 9.99
N ASN A 118 -4.51 15.35 9.39
CA ASN A 118 -5.10 16.46 10.12
C ASN A 118 -6.63 16.37 10.04
N GLU A 119 -7.30 16.25 11.19
CA GLU A 119 -8.76 16.18 11.23
C GLU A 119 -9.44 17.49 10.82
N LYS A 120 -8.72 18.63 10.90
CA LYS A 120 -9.23 19.94 10.51
C LYS A 120 -9.09 20.22 9.01
N GLU A 121 -8.40 19.38 8.27
CA GLU A 121 -8.26 19.57 6.82
C GLU A 121 -9.59 19.35 6.12
N THR A 122 -9.99 20.34 5.32
CA THR A 122 -11.20 20.29 4.51
C THR A 122 -11.02 19.50 3.21
N HIS A 123 -9.78 19.23 2.81
CA HIS A 123 -9.44 18.54 1.56
C HIS A 123 -8.37 17.46 1.78
N ASP A 124 -8.19 16.59 0.79
CA ASP A 124 -7.19 15.53 0.79
C ASP A 124 -5.89 16.04 0.14
N GLN A 125 -5.05 16.70 0.93
CA GLN A 125 -3.85 17.39 0.44
C GLN A 125 -2.89 16.47 -0.32
N LEU A 126 -2.76 15.21 0.10
CA LEU A 126 -1.86 14.26 -0.54
C LEU A 126 -2.39 13.87 -1.91
N SER A 127 -3.69 13.55 -2.02
CA SER A 127 -4.30 13.25 -3.31
C SER A 127 -4.22 14.44 -4.25
N GLU A 128 -4.54 15.66 -3.79
CA GLU A 128 -4.46 16.88 -4.61
C GLU A 128 -3.04 17.15 -5.12
N PHE A 129 -2.03 17.00 -4.24
CA PHE A 129 -0.63 17.12 -4.62
C PHE A 129 -0.25 16.13 -5.73
N LEU A 130 -0.60 14.86 -5.55
CA LEU A 130 -0.30 13.79 -6.50
C LEU A 130 -1.02 13.98 -7.84
N ILE A 131 -2.27 14.44 -7.81
CA ILE A 131 -3.04 14.80 -9.02
C ILE A 131 -2.35 15.95 -9.75
N ARG A 132 -2.05 17.06 -9.06
CA ARG A 132 -1.41 18.24 -9.65
C ARG A 132 -0.09 17.88 -10.34
N VAL A 133 0.75 17.11 -9.65
CA VAL A 133 2.03 16.65 -10.20
C VAL A 133 1.83 15.70 -11.39
N GLY A 134 0.87 14.77 -11.30
CA GLY A 134 0.63 13.79 -12.36
C GLY A 134 -0.03 14.35 -13.61
N GLN A 135 -0.73 15.48 -13.49
CA GLN A 135 -1.42 16.16 -14.60
C GLN A 135 -0.54 17.18 -15.33
N ASP A 136 0.47 17.76 -14.66
CA ASP A 136 1.34 18.77 -15.27
C ASP A 136 2.38 18.11 -16.22
N PRO A 137 2.31 18.37 -17.54
CA PRO A 137 3.28 17.81 -18.49
C PRO A 137 4.73 18.21 -18.18
N ASN A 138 4.95 19.36 -17.53
CA ASN A 138 6.29 19.83 -17.17
C ASN A 138 6.90 19.05 -15.99
N GLN A 139 6.11 18.22 -15.31
CA GLN A 139 6.54 17.34 -14.21
C GLN A 139 6.78 15.90 -14.67
N SER A 140 6.73 15.65 -15.98
CA SER A 140 6.96 14.35 -16.61
C SER A 140 8.31 14.35 -17.37
N PRO A 141 9.00 13.20 -17.46
CA PRO A 141 8.57 11.89 -16.98
C PRO A 141 8.75 11.68 -15.46
N ILE A 142 9.62 12.49 -14.84
CA ILE A 142 9.84 12.50 -13.39
C ILE A 142 9.83 13.92 -12.84
N SER A 143 9.52 14.06 -11.56
CA SER A 143 9.72 15.28 -10.77
C SER A 143 10.33 14.93 -9.41
N VAL A 144 10.90 15.92 -8.71
CA VAL A 144 11.71 15.66 -7.52
C VAL A 144 11.32 16.56 -6.35
N CYS A 145 11.11 15.96 -5.18
CA CYS A 145 11.16 16.64 -3.88
C CYS A 145 12.55 16.44 -3.28
N TRP A 146 13.25 17.54 -3.03
CA TRP A 146 14.61 17.49 -2.48
C TRP A 146 14.57 17.54 -0.96
N SER A 147 14.72 16.37 -0.33
CA SER A 147 14.78 16.28 1.13
C SER A 147 15.99 17.01 1.70
N ILE A 148 15.83 17.66 2.85
CA ILE A 148 16.94 18.29 3.60
C ILE A 148 18.00 17.28 4.04
N PHE A 149 17.65 15.98 4.10
CA PHE A 149 18.61 14.91 4.40
C PHE A 149 19.47 14.51 3.18
N GLY A 150 19.23 15.13 2.03
CA GLY A 150 19.95 14.93 0.78
C GLY A 150 19.57 13.65 0.04
N THR A 151 18.47 12.99 0.40
CA THR A 151 17.91 11.87 -0.37
C THR A 151 16.81 12.42 -1.28
N PRO A 152 16.94 12.36 -2.62
CA PRO A 152 15.87 12.81 -3.50
C PRO A 152 14.68 11.84 -3.42
N LEU A 153 13.49 12.42 -3.26
CA LEU A 153 12.23 11.72 -3.49
C LEU A 153 11.79 12.02 -4.92
N VAL A 154 11.75 10.98 -5.75
CA VAL A 154 11.42 11.07 -7.17
C VAL A 154 9.97 10.63 -7.39
N LEU A 155 9.15 11.48 -7.99
CA LEU A 155 7.80 11.15 -8.40
C LEU A 155 7.84 10.72 -9.86
N VAL A 156 7.37 9.50 -10.13
CA VAL A 156 7.28 8.96 -11.49
C VAL A 156 5.85 9.14 -11.96
N ASN A 157 5.66 9.80 -13.10
CA ASN A 157 4.35 10.24 -13.57
C ASN A 157 3.94 9.61 -14.91
N THR A 158 4.74 8.67 -15.44
CA THR A 158 4.47 8.01 -16.73
C THR A 158 4.31 6.50 -16.57
N LEU A 159 3.55 5.89 -17.48
CA LEU A 159 3.33 4.44 -17.51
C LEU A 159 4.59 3.67 -17.85
N LYS A 160 5.40 4.20 -18.76
CA LYS A 160 6.71 3.64 -19.06
C LYS A 160 7.60 3.66 -17.82
N GLY A 161 7.63 4.77 -17.09
CA GLY A 161 8.35 4.86 -15.82
C GLY A 161 7.84 3.84 -14.79
N PHE A 162 6.53 3.62 -14.68
CA PHE A 162 5.96 2.58 -13.81
C PHE A 162 6.45 1.18 -14.18
N LYS A 163 6.49 0.84 -15.48
CA LYS A 163 7.02 -0.44 -15.96
C LYS A 163 8.52 -0.56 -15.68
N ASP A 164 9.28 0.48 -16.01
CA ASP A 164 10.73 0.55 -15.80
C ASP A 164 11.07 0.31 -14.32
N VAL A 165 10.24 0.82 -13.40
CA VAL A 165 10.44 0.70 -11.94
C VAL A 165 9.85 -0.60 -11.36
N LEU A 166 8.54 -0.82 -11.51
CA LEU A 166 7.80 -1.87 -10.79
C LEU A 166 7.95 -3.26 -11.42
N ILE A 167 8.32 -3.34 -12.70
CA ILE A 167 8.51 -4.61 -13.41
C ILE A 167 10.00 -4.81 -13.69
N ASP A 168 10.58 -3.95 -14.52
CA ASP A 168 11.92 -4.17 -15.04
C ASP A 168 12.98 -3.98 -13.94
N GLY A 169 12.93 -2.88 -13.19
CA GLY A 169 13.88 -2.58 -12.11
C GLY A 169 13.86 -3.60 -10.97
N GLN A 170 12.72 -4.24 -10.72
CA GLN A 170 12.57 -5.29 -9.72
C GLN A 170 13.08 -6.67 -10.19
N MET A 171 13.23 -6.86 -11.50
CA MET A 171 13.65 -8.11 -12.15
C MET A 171 15.10 -8.07 -12.67
N GLN A 172 15.61 -6.90 -13.01
CA GLN A 172 16.97 -6.69 -13.52
C GLN A 172 18.05 -7.14 -12.52
N ASN A 173 19.20 -7.56 -13.04
CA ASN A 173 20.34 -8.13 -12.32
C ASN A 173 20.11 -9.45 -11.56
N ARG A 174 18.88 -9.97 -11.52
CA ARG A 174 18.58 -11.32 -11.02
C ARG A 174 19.10 -12.43 -11.94
N LYS A 175 19.12 -12.19 -13.27
CA LYS A 175 19.64 -13.14 -14.28
C LYS A 175 21.17 -13.22 -14.33
N LYS A 176 21.90 -12.29 -13.70
CA LYS A 176 23.37 -12.17 -13.76
C LYS A 176 24.08 -12.60 -12.47
N GLY A 177 23.45 -13.40 -11.61
CA GLY A 177 24.09 -14.02 -10.44
C GLY A 177 24.32 -13.12 -9.21
N ASN A 178 24.30 -11.79 -9.33
CA ASN A 178 24.64 -10.85 -8.24
C ASN A 178 23.49 -10.43 -7.30
N GLY A 179 22.42 -11.23 -7.19
CA GLY A 179 21.47 -11.28 -6.05
C GLY A 179 20.51 -10.10 -5.78
N ILE A 180 20.90 -8.84 -6.02
CA ILE A 180 20.18 -7.63 -5.58
C ILE A 180 19.52 -6.93 -6.79
N PRO A 181 18.19 -6.66 -6.76
CA PRO A 181 17.50 -5.95 -7.84
C PRO A 181 17.90 -4.47 -7.89
N ASN A 182 17.71 -3.80 -9.04
CA ASN A 182 18.00 -2.37 -9.18
C ASN A 182 17.10 -1.51 -8.29
N VAL A 183 15.84 -1.90 -8.14
CA VAL A 183 14.93 -1.31 -7.17
C VAL A 183 14.29 -2.37 -6.28
N GLN A 184 13.93 -1.95 -5.07
CA GLN A 184 13.24 -2.79 -4.08
C GLN A 184 12.16 -1.97 -3.36
N ARG A 185 11.33 -2.60 -2.52
CA ARG A 185 10.38 -1.86 -1.68
C ARG A 185 11.08 -0.75 -0.88
N GLY A 186 10.45 0.43 -0.81
CA GLY A 186 11.03 1.63 -0.20
C GLY A 186 11.55 1.41 1.21
N ASN A 187 12.71 1.96 1.55
CA ASN A 187 13.36 1.65 2.84
C ASN A 187 12.55 2.23 4.01
N LEU A 188 12.09 3.46 3.84
CA LEU A 188 11.35 4.20 4.86
C LEU A 188 10.01 3.52 5.21
N ILE A 189 9.21 3.18 4.19
CA ILE A 189 7.90 2.56 4.43
C ILE A 189 8.05 1.19 5.12
N ARG A 190 9.09 0.43 4.78
CA ARG A 190 9.36 -0.87 5.38
C ARG A 190 9.75 -0.76 6.84
N LEU A 191 10.56 0.24 7.17
CA LEU A 191 10.97 0.53 8.54
C LEU A 191 9.75 0.88 9.40
N ILE A 192 8.85 1.73 8.88
CA ILE A 192 7.60 2.08 9.56
C ILE A 192 6.70 0.85 9.71
N GLN A 193 6.50 0.06 8.65
CA GLN A 193 5.72 -1.18 8.72
C GLN A 193 6.30 -2.17 9.75
N ASN A 194 7.62 -2.32 9.80
CA ASN A 194 8.27 -3.19 10.79
C ASN A 194 8.05 -2.69 12.22
N HIS A 195 8.06 -1.38 12.45
CA HIS A 195 7.73 -0.79 13.75
C HIS A 195 6.26 -0.99 14.10
N VAL A 196 5.35 -0.59 13.23
CA VAL A 196 3.92 -0.65 13.48
C VAL A 196 3.48 -2.09 13.73
N PHE A 197 3.87 -3.04 12.89
CA PHE A 197 3.50 -4.46 13.06
C PHE A 197 4.39 -5.21 14.07
N GLY A 198 5.53 -4.64 14.47
CA GLY A 198 6.48 -5.22 15.42
C GLY A 198 7.08 -6.54 14.94
N GLY A 199 7.58 -6.57 13.70
CA GLY A 199 8.25 -7.74 13.14
C GLY A 199 8.27 -7.79 11.61
N LYS A 200 9.09 -8.69 11.08
CA LYS A 200 9.15 -9.00 9.64
C LYS A 200 7.84 -9.62 9.17
N ASN A 201 7.34 -9.18 8.03
CA ASN A 201 6.16 -9.73 7.37
C ASN A 201 6.27 -9.58 5.84
N ILE A 202 5.32 -10.16 5.11
CA ILE A 202 5.25 -10.17 3.65
C ILE A 202 5.27 -8.77 3.00
N ASN A 203 4.81 -7.73 3.71
CA ASN A 203 4.73 -6.37 3.17
C ASN A 203 6.00 -5.56 3.41
N ASN A 204 6.77 -5.84 4.46
CA ASN A 204 7.97 -5.08 4.84
C ASN A 204 9.31 -5.79 4.58
N THR A 205 9.29 -7.00 4.01
CA THR A 205 10.47 -7.79 3.64
C THR A 205 10.87 -7.60 2.18
N ILE A 206 12.12 -7.95 1.83
CA ILE A 206 12.68 -7.95 0.46
C ILE A 206 13.55 -9.19 0.24
N GLY A 207 14.05 -9.38 -0.98
CA GLY A 207 15.03 -10.42 -1.26
C GLY A 207 14.50 -11.82 -0.97
N GLU A 208 15.37 -12.71 -0.48
CA GLU A 208 14.99 -14.09 -0.13
C GLU A 208 13.89 -14.14 0.94
N GLU A 209 13.93 -13.25 1.92
CA GLU A 209 12.94 -13.17 3.00
C GLU A 209 11.52 -12.93 2.48
N TRP A 210 11.38 -12.03 1.50
CA TRP A 210 10.09 -11.82 0.85
C TRP A 210 9.71 -12.99 -0.05
N ARG A 211 10.68 -13.55 -0.79
CA ARG A 211 10.45 -14.63 -1.78
C ARG A 211 9.86 -15.86 -1.12
N TRP A 212 10.44 -16.34 -0.03
CA TRP A 212 9.95 -17.55 0.63
C TRP A 212 8.54 -17.32 1.21
N ARG A 213 8.28 -16.16 1.82
CA ARG A 213 6.94 -15.81 2.33
C ARG A 213 5.92 -15.78 1.22
N ARG A 214 6.23 -15.09 0.11
CA ARG A 214 5.36 -15.03 -1.07
C ARG A 214 5.11 -16.42 -1.63
N HIS A 215 6.14 -17.26 -1.72
CA HIS A 215 6.02 -18.62 -2.23
C HIS A 215 5.08 -19.49 -1.37
N VAL A 216 5.15 -19.35 -0.05
CA VAL A 216 4.30 -20.11 0.88
C VAL A 216 2.87 -19.57 0.94
N LEU A 217 2.70 -18.24 0.94
CA LEU A 217 1.40 -17.61 1.15
C LEU A 217 0.59 -17.45 -0.14
N LEU A 218 1.19 -17.42 -1.33
CA LEU A 218 0.48 -17.20 -2.60
C LEU A 218 -0.44 -18.35 -3.06
N PRO A 219 -0.08 -19.65 -2.93
CA PRO A 219 -0.89 -20.74 -3.49
C PRO A 219 -2.36 -20.76 -3.04
N PRO A 220 -2.71 -20.51 -1.77
CA PRO A 220 -4.12 -20.37 -1.37
C PRO A 220 -4.87 -19.31 -2.17
N PHE A 221 -4.27 -18.14 -2.39
CA PHE A 221 -4.90 -17.02 -3.09
C PHE A 221 -5.08 -17.24 -4.60
N GLN A 222 -4.67 -18.38 -5.15
CA GLN A 222 -4.95 -18.75 -6.54
C GLN A 222 -6.44 -19.12 -6.70
N PRO A 223 -7.10 -18.75 -7.82
CA PRO A 223 -8.54 -19.00 -8.02
C PRO A 223 -8.95 -20.43 -7.73
N ARG A 224 -8.16 -21.38 -8.22
CA ARG A 224 -8.40 -22.81 -8.08
C ARG A 224 -8.52 -23.28 -6.63
N GLN A 225 -7.79 -22.64 -5.70
CA GLN A 225 -7.83 -22.95 -4.27
C GLN A 225 -8.79 -22.03 -3.53
N LEU A 226 -8.83 -20.74 -3.89
CA LEU A 226 -9.61 -19.72 -3.19
C LEU A 226 -11.12 -19.89 -3.41
N VAL A 227 -11.56 -20.04 -4.66
CA VAL A 227 -12.98 -19.98 -5.01
C VAL A 227 -13.79 -21.10 -4.34
N PRO A 228 -13.43 -22.39 -4.42
CA PRO A 228 -14.25 -23.46 -3.83
C PRO A 228 -14.36 -23.36 -2.31
N ASN A 229 -13.28 -22.91 -1.66
CA ASN A 229 -13.22 -22.83 -0.19
C ASN A 229 -13.90 -21.58 0.37
N LEU A 230 -13.89 -20.48 -0.38
CA LEU A 230 -14.27 -19.17 0.15
C LEU A 230 -15.58 -18.59 -0.40
N LEU A 231 -15.92 -18.87 -1.67
CA LEU A 231 -17.14 -18.33 -2.28
C LEU A 231 -18.41 -18.65 -1.47
N PRO A 232 -18.62 -19.88 -0.93
CA PRO A 232 -19.79 -20.16 -0.10
C PRO A 232 -19.88 -19.28 1.15
N TYR A 233 -18.73 -18.93 1.75
CA TYR A 233 -18.69 -18.05 2.92
C TYR A 233 -18.95 -16.59 2.53
N VAL A 234 -18.36 -16.12 1.42
CA VAL A 234 -18.63 -14.78 0.86
C VAL A 234 -20.11 -14.61 0.52
N ALA A 235 -20.72 -15.62 -0.10
CA ALA A 235 -22.15 -15.64 -0.40
C ALA A 235 -23.01 -15.51 0.86
N ARG A 236 -22.71 -16.29 1.91
CA ARG A 236 -23.41 -16.19 3.21
C ARG A 236 -23.25 -14.83 3.87
N ARG A 237 -22.05 -14.24 3.84
CA ARG A 237 -21.83 -12.89 4.38
C ARG A 237 -22.56 -11.83 3.56
N THR A 238 -22.62 -12.00 2.24
CA THR A 238 -23.40 -11.13 1.35
C THR A 238 -24.88 -11.20 1.69
N GLU A 239 -25.44 -12.39 1.91
CA GLU A 239 -26.84 -12.57 2.34
C GLU A 239 -27.17 -11.79 3.61
N GLN A 240 -26.28 -11.79 4.60
CA GLN A 240 -26.46 -11.01 5.84
C GLN A 240 -26.44 -9.50 5.59
N VAL A 241 -25.61 -9.03 4.65
CA VAL A 241 -25.59 -7.63 4.22
C VAL A 241 -26.89 -7.27 3.51
N LEU A 242 -27.40 -8.12 2.62
CA LEU A 242 -28.68 -7.89 1.93
C LEU A 242 -29.86 -7.85 2.90
N ALA A 243 -29.86 -8.72 3.92
CA ALA A 243 -30.88 -8.70 4.98
C ALA A 243 -30.82 -7.40 5.82
N LEU A 244 -29.64 -6.81 5.99
CA LEU A 244 -29.51 -5.49 6.60
C LEU A 244 -30.08 -4.40 5.68
N PHE A 245 -29.74 -4.41 4.39
CA PHE A 245 -30.26 -3.44 3.41
C PHE A 245 -31.78 -3.53 3.28
N GLU A 246 -32.33 -4.73 3.26
CA GLU A 246 -33.77 -5.02 3.35
C GLU A 246 -34.43 -4.29 4.52
N LYS A 247 -33.88 -4.50 5.73
CA LYS A 247 -34.41 -3.91 6.96
C LYS A 247 -34.45 -2.38 6.84
N HIS A 248 -33.37 -1.78 6.34
CA HIS A 248 -33.29 -0.33 6.17
C HIS A 248 -34.19 0.19 5.05
N ALA A 249 -34.35 -0.57 3.96
CA ALA A 249 -35.27 -0.26 2.88
C ALA A 249 -36.73 -0.22 3.36
N VAL A 250 -37.15 -1.22 4.15
CA VAL A 250 -38.50 -1.25 4.77
C VAL A 250 -38.71 -0.07 5.73
N GLN A 251 -37.66 0.32 6.47
CA GLN A 251 -37.71 1.43 7.40
C GLN A 251 -37.61 2.81 6.72
N GLY A 252 -37.26 2.87 5.44
CA GLY A 252 -36.99 4.13 4.73
C GLY A 252 -35.80 4.90 5.29
N THR A 253 -34.77 4.20 5.78
CA THR A 253 -33.58 4.80 6.40
C THR A 253 -32.31 4.53 5.59
N ALA A 254 -31.38 5.49 5.63
CA ALA A 254 -30.07 5.33 4.99
C ALA A 254 -29.14 4.44 5.83
N VAL A 255 -28.24 3.72 5.14
CA VAL A 255 -27.20 2.87 5.72
C VAL A 255 -25.83 3.49 5.44
N GLU A 256 -24.96 3.52 6.43
CA GLU A 256 -23.53 3.83 6.25
C GLU A 256 -22.82 2.56 5.75
N LEU A 257 -22.31 2.61 4.52
CA LEU A 257 -21.81 1.42 3.82
C LEU A 257 -20.39 1.02 4.21
N ASP A 258 -19.55 1.96 4.64
CA ASP A 258 -18.17 1.66 5.02
C ASP A 258 -18.13 0.67 6.18
N GLU A 259 -18.84 0.97 7.28
CA GLU A 259 -18.86 0.13 8.47
C GLU A 259 -19.40 -1.28 8.19
N VAL A 260 -20.46 -1.37 7.37
CA VAL A 260 -21.11 -2.62 6.97
C VAL A 260 -20.17 -3.49 6.15
N PHE A 261 -19.53 -2.91 5.13
CA PHE A 261 -18.60 -3.68 4.30
C PHE A 261 -17.32 -4.02 5.03
N GLN A 262 -16.81 -3.17 5.94
CA GLN A 262 -15.69 -3.52 6.81
C GLN A 262 -16.02 -4.71 7.71
N ASP A 263 -17.25 -4.80 8.21
CA ASP A 263 -17.68 -5.98 8.98
C ASP A 263 -17.73 -7.25 8.13
N MET A 264 -18.22 -7.14 6.89
CA MET A 264 -18.22 -8.26 5.94
C MET A 264 -16.81 -8.74 5.61
N THR A 265 -15.94 -7.84 5.14
CA THR A 265 -14.61 -8.19 4.65
C THR A 265 -13.69 -8.64 5.79
N MET A 266 -13.86 -8.10 7.01
CA MET A 266 -13.15 -8.55 8.21
C MET A 266 -13.50 -10.00 8.55
N ASP A 267 -14.77 -10.39 8.45
CA ASP A 267 -15.18 -11.77 8.67
C ASP A 267 -14.65 -12.70 7.57
N VAL A 268 -14.70 -12.26 6.30
CA VAL A 268 -14.20 -13.05 5.16
C VAL A 268 -12.70 -13.30 5.27
N ILE A 269 -11.88 -12.27 5.51
CA ILE A 269 -10.42 -12.45 5.60
C ILE A 269 -10.04 -13.34 6.79
N ASN A 270 -10.66 -13.13 7.96
CA ASN A 270 -10.37 -13.96 9.12
C ASN A 270 -10.81 -15.42 8.90
N TYR A 271 -12.00 -15.64 8.35
CA TYR A 271 -12.45 -16.98 7.99
C TYR A 271 -11.47 -17.64 7.04
N TYR A 272 -10.99 -16.93 6.03
CA TYR A 272 -10.09 -17.49 5.03
C TYR A 272 -8.68 -17.77 5.56
N LEU A 273 -8.16 -16.90 6.43
CA LEU A 273 -6.86 -17.09 7.06
C LEU A 273 -6.85 -18.34 7.94
N TYR A 274 -7.90 -18.55 8.74
CA TYR A 274 -7.94 -19.62 9.75
C TYR A 274 -8.75 -20.85 9.35
N GLY A 275 -9.56 -20.77 8.28
CA GLY A 275 -10.46 -21.83 7.84
C GLY A 275 -11.68 -22.04 8.75
N ARG A 276 -12.00 -21.07 9.60
CA ARG A 276 -13.03 -21.22 10.65
C ARG A 276 -13.61 -19.88 11.08
N SER A 277 -14.83 -19.90 11.60
CA SER A 277 -15.57 -18.71 12.03
C SER A 277 -15.63 -18.52 13.55
N ASP A 278 -15.35 -19.56 14.33
CA ASP A 278 -15.42 -19.55 15.80
C ASP A 278 -14.10 -19.03 16.42
N LEU A 279 -13.81 -17.76 16.15
CA LEU A 279 -12.65 -17.05 16.68
C LEU A 279 -12.95 -16.41 18.04
N ASN A 280 -11.92 -16.27 18.88
CA ASN A 280 -12.07 -15.74 20.22
C ASN A 280 -11.98 -14.20 20.25
N TYR A 281 -13.05 -13.54 19.83
CA TYR A 281 -13.11 -12.07 19.81
C TYR A 281 -13.06 -11.43 21.21
N ASN A 282 -13.23 -12.19 22.31
CA ASN A 282 -13.11 -11.64 23.66
C ASN A 282 -11.68 -11.15 23.95
N ILE A 283 -10.66 -11.72 23.28
CA ILE A 283 -9.27 -11.28 23.40
C ILE A 283 -9.14 -9.81 23.01
N VAL A 284 -9.85 -9.38 21.98
CA VAL A 284 -9.84 -7.98 21.51
C VAL A 284 -10.96 -7.14 22.12
N GLY A 285 -11.66 -7.61 23.15
CA GLY A 285 -12.78 -6.88 23.76
C GLY A 285 -14.06 -6.88 22.90
N GLY A 286 -14.22 -7.87 22.02
CA GLY A 286 -15.41 -8.07 21.20
C GLY A 286 -15.18 -7.85 19.70
N ARG A 287 -16.07 -8.42 18.88
CA ARG A 287 -15.95 -8.42 17.40
C ARG A 287 -15.86 -7.00 16.83
N THR A 288 -16.68 -6.08 17.34
CA THR A 288 -16.71 -4.67 16.89
C THR A 288 -15.44 -3.91 17.27
N ASN A 289 -14.71 -4.33 18.31
CA ASN A 289 -13.47 -3.69 18.72
C ASN A 289 -12.27 -4.11 17.85
N LEU A 290 -12.33 -5.26 17.17
CA LEU A 290 -11.25 -5.73 16.29
C LEU A 290 -10.86 -4.69 15.23
N LYS A 291 -11.86 -4.07 14.57
CA LYS A 291 -11.64 -3.00 13.58
C LYS A 291 -10.99 -1.77 14.22
N LYS A 292 -11.39 -1.41 15.44
CA LYS A 292 -10.83 -0.26 16.19
C LYS A 292 -9.37 -0.47 16.55
N GLU A 293 -8.98 -1.67 16.96
CA GLU A 293 -7.58 -1.98 17.25
C GLU A 293 -6.71 -1.97 15.99
N HIS A 294 -7.23 -2.46 14.85
CA HIS A 294 -6.54 -2.31 13.56
C HIS A 294 -6.42 -0.85 13.14
N LEU A 295 -7.45 -0.03 13.36
CA LEU A 295 -7.38 1.41 13.07
C LEU A 295 -6.33 2.10 13.93
N ARG A 296 -6.27 1.83 15.23
CA ARG A 296 -5.21 2.37 16.13
C ARG A 296 -3.82 1.98 15.66
N LEU A 297 -3.65 0.72 15.25
CA LEU A 297 -2.40 0.25 14.65
C LEU A 297 -2.08 1.03 13.35
N GLY A 298 -3.09 1.22 12.50
CA GLY A 298 -3.01 1.96 11.25
C GLY A 298 -2.59 3.43 11.42
N LEU A 299 -3.07 4.11 12.46
CA LEU A 299 -2.68 5.48 12.77
C LEU A 299 -1.18 5.60 13.13
N GLY A 300 -0.56 4.52 13.60
CA GLY A 300 0.89 4.45 13.82
C GLY A 300 1.72 4.64 12.55
N PHE A 301 1.15 4.44 11.36
CA PHE A 301 1.85 4.71 10.09
C PHE A 301 2.11 6.19 9.85
N GLN A 302 1.31 7.06 10.45
CA GLN A 302 1.38 8.49 10.24
C GLN A 302 1.76 9.27 11.51
N SER A 303 2.00 8.57 12.62
CA SER A 303 2.44 9.20 13.88
C SER A 303 3.88 9.66 13.76
N ILE A 304 4.18 10.94 14.08
CA ILE A 304 5.52 11.54 13.97
C ILE A 304 6.60 10.69 14.66
N GLU A 305 6.23 10.00 15.74
CA GLU A 305 7.07 9.11 16.53
C GLU A 305 7.64 7.95 15.72
N SER A 306 6.88 7.42 14.75
CA SER A 306 7.31 6.34 13.86
C SER A 306 8.41 6.78 12.89
N TRP A 307 8.51 8.08 12.64
CA TRP A 307 9.47 8.70 11.72
C TRP A 307 10.74 9.20 12.41
N LEU A 308 10.82 9.12 13.74
CA LEU A 308 11.96 9.66 14.48
C LEU A 308 13.27 8.94 14.09
N PRO A 309 14.33 9.69 13.74
CA PRO A 309 15.58 9.11 13.25
C PRO A 309 16.41 8.48 14.38
N LEU A 310 17.57 7.94 14.01
CA LEU A 310 18.60 7.43 14.95
C LEU A 310 18.10 6.33 15.90
N GLY A 311 17.02 5.63 15.52
CA GLY A 311 16.42 4.58 16.34
C GLY A 311 15.57 5.10 17.51
N LEU A 312 15.33 6.41 17.63
CA LEU A 312 14.41 6.96 18.64
C LEU A 312 12.98 6.42 18.48
N ASN A 313 12.58 6.12 17.25
CA ASN A 313 11.33 5.46 16.96
C ASN A 313 11.21 4.04 17.57
N LYS A 314 12.34 3.41 17.97
CA LYS A 314 12.36 2.10 18.64
C LYS A 314 12.07 2.17 20.14
N THR A 315 12.08 3.36 20.74
CA THR A 315 11.83 3.51 22.19
C THR A 315 10.38 3.15 22.55
N ASP A 316 10.17 2.70 23.78
CA ASP A 316 8.81 2.41 24.30
C ASP A 316 7.91 3.65 24.24
N TRP A 317 8.48 4.83 24.52
CA TRP A 317 7.75 6.09 24.40
C TRP A 317 7.24 6.35 22.98
N ALA A 318 8.06 6.11 21.95
CA ALA A 318 7.67 6.34 20.55
C ALA A 318 6.62 5.33 20.06
N GLN A 319 6.64 4.10 20.59
CA GLN A 319 5.72 3.03 20.18
C GLN A 319 4.45 2.94 21.05
N ARG A 320 4.36 3.72 22.13
CA ARG A 320 3.29 3.60 23.15
C ARG A 320 1.87 3.65 22.59
N SER A 321 1.65 4.40 21.51
CA SER A 321 0.32 4.64 20.94
C SER A 321 -0.25 3.43 20.20
N PHE A 322 0.59 2.52 19.69
CA PHE A 322 0.16 1.35 18.92
C PHE A 322 0.63 0.01 19.51
N GLN A 323 1.56 0.02 20.48
CA GLN A 323 2.07 -1.20 21.10
C GLN A 323 0.98 -2.05 21.78
N SER A 324 0.04 -1.42 22.49
CA SER A 324 -1.06 -2.15 23.16
C SER A 324 -1.96 -2.86 22.14
N SER A 325 -2.43 -2.13 21.11
CA SER A 325 -3.23 -2.72 20.03
C SER A 325 -2.47 -3.82 19.30
N ARG A 326 -1.18 -3.61 19.01
CA ARG A 326 -0.31 -4.63 18.39
C ARG A 326 -0.28 -5.92 19.22
N THR A 327 -0.03 -5.82 20.53
CA THR A 327 0.02 -6.97 21.43
C THR A 327 -1.32 -7.70 21.48
N LEU A 328 -2.43 -6.95 21.59
CA LEU A 328 -3.77 -7.52 21.63
C LEU A 328 -4.13 -8.29 20.36
N LEU A 329 -3.81 -7.70 19.20
CA LEU A 329 -4.04 -8.31 17.89
C LEU A 329 -3.17 -9.56 17.70
N LYS A 330 -1.90 -9.54 18.14
CA LYS A 330 -1.03 -10.72 18.07
C LYS A 330 -1.55 -11.87 18.94
N HIS A 331 -1.99 -11.60 20.17
CA HIS A 331 -2.62 -12.64 21.01
C HIS A 331 -3.88 -13.22 20.37
N PHE A 332 -4.71 -12.39 19.72
CA PHE A 332 -5.88 -12.87 18.98
C PHE A 332 -5.49 -13.80 17.82
N ILE A 333 -4.44 -13.44 17.07
CA ILE A 333 -3.92 -14.25 15.97
C ILE A 333 -3.33 -15.57 16.48
N GLU A 334 -2.58 -15.54 17.59
CA GLU A 334 -1.98 -16.73 18.21
C GLU A 334 -3.05 -17.74 18.66
N ASP A 335 -4.10 -17.27 19.37
CA ASP A 335 -5.23 -18.13 19.75
C ASP A 335 -5.97 -18.67 18.51
N SER A 336 -6.19 -17.83 17.50
CA SER A 336 -6.84 -18.23 16.25
C SER A 336 -6.04 -19.28 15.48
N LEU A 337 -4.72 -19.13 15.38
CA LEU A 337 -3.82 -20.12 14.78
C LEU A 337 -3.80 -21.43 15.57
N ALA A 338 -3.70 -21.36 16.90
CA ALA A 338 -3.72 -22.53 17.77
C ALA A 338 -5.02 -23.33 17.60
N ARG A 339 -6.16 -22.65 17.46
CA ARG A 339 -7.44 -23.29 17.16
C ARG A 339 -7.46 -23.90 15.77
N ALA A 340 -7.09 -23.15 14.72
CA ALA A 340 -7.07 -23.62 13.34
C ALA A 340 -6.25 -24.90 13.19
N LEU A 341 -5.09 -24.96 13.85
CA LEU A 341 -4.19 -26.09 13.82
C LEU A 341 -4.69 -27.37 14.47
N LYS A 342 -5.61 -27.30 15.44
CA LYS A 342 -6.17 -28.50 16.07
C LYS A 342 -6.95 -29.39 15.09
N ILE A 343 -7.43 -28.81 14.01
CA ILE A 343 -8.29 -29.47 13.00
C ILE A 343 -7.50 -29.65 11.68
N TYR A 344 -6.25 -29.19 11.63
CA TYR A 344 -5.42 -29.33 10.45
C TYR A 344 -5.09 -30.82 10.20
N ASP A 345 -5.50 -31.32 9.04
CA ASP A 345 -5.15 -32.65 8.54
C ASP A 345 -3.96 -32.53 7.56
N PRO A 346 -2.76 -33.01 7.93
CA PRO A 346 -1.58 -32.99 7.06
C PRO A 346 -1.71 -33.83 5.80
N SER A 347 -2.67 -34.77 5.75
CA SER A 347 -2.89 -35.66 4.61
C SER A 347 -3.76 -35.04 3.52
N SER A 348 -4.41 -33.89 3.80
CA SER A 348 -5.27 -33.19 2.85
C SER A 348 -4.46 -32.64 1.67
N LYS A 349 -4.89 -32.97 0.45
CA LYS A 349 -4.30 -32.45 -0.80
C LYS A 349 -4.75 -31.02 -1.13
N THR A 350 -5.70 -30.47 -0.39
CA THR A 350 -6.25 -29.11 -0.56
C THR A 350 -6.05 -28.28 0.69
N PHE A 351 -5.66 -27.02 0.52
CA PHE A 351 -5.55 -26.08 1.62
C PHE A 351 -6.89 -25.38 1.84
N HIS A 352 -7.57 -25.75 2.92
CA HIS A 352 -8.86 -25.15 3.30
C HIS A 352 -8.69 -23.73 3.89
N SER A 353 -7.46 -23.31 4.20
CA SER A 353 -7.12 -22.00 4.75
C SER A 353 -5.69 -21.60 4.42
N VAL A 354 -5.38 -20.30 4.58
CA VAL A 354 -4.00 -19.81 4.46
C VAL A 354 -3.11 -20.40 5.55
N ALA A 355 -3.64 -20.60 6.76
CA ALA A 355 -2.92 -21.23 7.86
C ALA A 355 -2.49 -22.65 7.49
N ALA A 356 -3.42 -23.46 6.97
CA ALA A 356 -3.13 -24.83 6.54
C ALA A 356 -1.98 -24.89 5.52
N ALA A 357 -1.98 -24.00 4.52
CA ALA A 357 -0.90 -23.92 3.54
C ALA A 357 0.44 -23.48 4.14
N ALA A 358 0.40 -22.49 5.03
CA ALA A 358 1.58 -22.03 5.75
C ALA A 358 2.22 -23.15 6.57
N PHE A 359 1.41 -23.93 7.29
CA PHE A 359 1.90 -25.06 8.09
C PHE A 359 2.42 -26.22 7.24
N ALA A 360 1.69 -26.57 6.17
CA ALA A 360 2.12 -27.61 5.23
C ALA A 360 3.49 -27.34 4.60
N SER A 361 3.88 -26.06 4.48
CA SER A 361 5.16 -25.68 3.89
C SER A 361 6.38 -26.07 4.72
N GLY A 362 6.22 -26.27 6.04
CA GLY A 362 7.32 -26.53 6.97
C GLY A 362 8.35 -25.40 7.09
N ARG A 363 8.09 -24.21 6.52
CA ARG A 363 9.06 -23.09 6.50
C ARG A 363 8.94 -22.14 7.68
N TYR A 364 7.77 -22.06 8.31
CA TYR A 364 7.58 -21.26 9.51
C TYR A 364 8.17 -22.00 10.72
N GLY A 365 8.89 -21.26 11.58
CA GLY A 365 9.45 -21.80 12.81
C GLY A 365 8.38 -22.33 13.77
N GLU A 366 8.80 -23.19 14.70
CA GLU A 366 7.89 -23.81 15.68
C GLU A 366 7.19 -22.78 16.58
N ASP A 367 7.85 -21.65 16.87
CA ASP A 367 7.31 -20.52 17.63
C ASP A 367 6.29 -19.67 16.85
N ARG A 368 6.22 -19.84 15.52
CA ARG A 368 5.25 -19.22 14.59
C ARG A 368 5.24 -17.71 14.60
N VAL A 369 6.25 -17.05 15.17
CA VAL A 369 6.30 -15.58 15.30
C VAL A 369 6.17 -14.92 13.92
N ASP A 370 6.85 -15.48 12.93
CA ASP A 370 6.79 -15.01 11.55
C ASP A 370 5.42 -15.17 10.89
N LEU A 371 4.68 -16.23 11.23
CA LEU A 371 3.33 -16.46 10.71
C LEU A 371 2.34 -15.50 11.36
N VAL A 372 2.47 -15.26 12.67
CA VAL A 372 1.68 -14.26 13.39
C VAL A 372 1.87 -12.87 12.78
N ASN A 373 3.11 -12.48 12.48
CA ASN A 373 3.41 -11.20 11.84
C ASN A 373 2.83 -11.10 10.41
N ASP A 374 2.93 -12.18 9.62
CA ASP A 374 2.32 -12.22 8.29
C ASP A 374 0.81 -12.10 8.38
N PHE A 375 0.16 -12.82 9.29
CA PHE A 375 -1.29 -12.80 9.47
C PHE A 375 -1.79 -11.45 9.95
N LEU A 376 -1.06 -10.79 10.87
CA LEU A 376 -1.38 -9.42 11.28
C LEU A 376 -1.38 -8.47 10.07
N SER A 377 -0.39 -8.62 9.19
CA SER A 377 -0.28 -7.80 7.98
C SER A 377 -1.38 -8.13 6.95
N LEU A 378 -1.73 -9.40 6.79
CA LEU A 378 -2.76 -9.87 5.86
C LEU A 378 -4.16 -9.47 6.30
N THR A 379 -4.51 -9.65 7.59
CA THR A 379 -5.79 -9.20 8.14
C THR A 379 -5.93 -7.71 7.97
N PHE A 380 -4.91 -6.93 8.36
CA PHE A 380 -4.91 -5.49 8.22
C PHE A 380 -5.13 -5.02 6.76
N ALA A 381 -4.45 -5.65 5.79
CA ALA A 381 -4.57 -5.27 4.38
C ALA A 381 -5.89 -5.72 3.73
N GLY A 382 -6.45 -6.84 4.17
CA GLY A 382 -7.54 -7.55 3.49
C GLY A 382 -8.94 -7.03 3.75
N TYR A 383 -9.20 -6.37 4.89
CA TYR A 383 -10.57 -5.94 5.22
C TYR A 383 -10.88 -4.53 4.69
N ASP A 384 -9.99 -3.57 4.97
CA ASP A 384 -10.29 -2.14 4.84
C ASP A 384 -10.34 -1.72 3.37
N THR A 385 -9.42 -2.21 2.55
CA THR A 385 -9.29 -1.84 1.13
C THR A 385 -10.50 -2.26 0.29
N THR A 386 -10.94 -3.51 0.43
CA THR A 386 -12.11 -4.04 -0.25
C THR A 386 -13.39 -3.34 0.22
N ALA A 387 -13.51 -3.06 1.52
CA ALA A 387 -14.68 -2.40 2.09
C ALA A 387 -14.89 -0.99 1.54
N HIS A 388 -13.83 -0.16 1.54
CA HIS A 388 -13.88 1.18 0.96
C HIS A 388 -14.21 1.13 -0.52
N THR A 389 -13.64 0.19 -1.26
CA THR A 389 -13.92 0.02 -2.68
C THR A 389 -15.41 -0.30 -2.91
N LEU A 390 -16.01 -1.19 -2.11
CA LEU A 390 -17.45 -1.48 -2.17
C LEU A 390 -18.27 -0.23 -1.86
N ALA A 391 -17.95 0.49 -0.79
CA ALA A 391 -18.63 1.73 -0.41
C ALA A 391 -18.59 2.76 -1.55
N PHE A 392 -17.42 2.99 -2.16
CA PHE A 392 -17.29 3.89 -3.31
C PHE A 392 -18.06 3.40 -4.54
N CYS A 393 -18.07 2.09 -4.84
CA CYS A 393 -18.87 1.53 -5.93
C CYS A 393 -20.35 1.88 -5.76
N PHE A 394 -20.93 1.60 -4.58
CA PHE A 394 -22.35 1.85 -4.34
C PHE A 394 -22.67 3.34 -4.24
N GLY A 395 -21.76 4.16 -3.73
CA GLY A 395 -21.92 5.60 -3.72
C GLY A 395 -21.94 6.20 -5.14
N GLU A 396 -21.08 5.72 -6.03
CA GLU A 396 -21.09 6.13 -7.45
C GLU A 396 -22.34 5.62 -8.17
N LEU A 397 -22.73 4.36 -7.97
CA LEU A 397 -23.97 3.80 -8.54
C LEU A 397 -25.22 4.54 -8.06
N ALA A 398 -25.21 5.00 -6.81
CA ALA A 398 -26.31 5.78 -6.22
C ALA A 398 -26.42 7.20 -6.78
N GLN A 399 -25.35 7.74 -7.37
CA GLN A 399 -25.35 9.04 -8.06
C GLN A 399 -25.57 8.93 -9.58
N HIS A 400 -25.41 7.73 -10.15
CA HIS A 400 -25.51 7.47 -11.59
C HIS A 400 -26.57 6.39 -11.89
N PRO A 401 -27.87 6.73 -11.83
CA PRO A 401 -28.96 5.77 -12.06
C PRO A 401 -28.87 5.05 -13.41
N GLU A 402 -28.35 5.70 -14.44
CA GLU A 402 -28.14 5.13 -15.78
C GLU A 402 -27.08 4.03 -15.79
N VAL A 403 -26.00 4.20 -15.03
CA VAL A 403 -24.96 3.19 -14.85
C VAL A 403 -25.51 2.03 -14.02
N GLN A 404 -26.26 2.35 -12.97
CA GLN A 404 -26.91 1.38 -12.09
C GLN A 404 -27.90 0.48 -12.85
N GLU A 405 -28.71 1.08 -13.73
CA GLU A 405 -29.69 0.33 -14.52
C GLU A 405 -29.02 -0.54 -15.57
N LYS A 406 -28.00 -0.04 -16.27
CA LYS A 406 -27.20 -0.86 -17.20
C LYS A 406 -26.55 -2.05 -16.50
N LEU A 407 -26.05 -1.85 -15.28
CA LEU A 407 -25.50 -2.93 -14.45
C LEU A 407 -26.56 -3.94 -14.04
N PHE A 408 -27.72 -3.48 -13.59
CA PHE A 408 -28.84 -4.36 -13.26
C PHE A 408 -29.26 -5.23 -14.43
N GLN A 409 -29.39 -4.67 -15.65
CA GLN A 409 -29.79 -5.44 -16.82
C GLN A 409 -28.80 -6.58 -17.12
N GLN A 410 -27.49 -6.31 -17.10
CA GLN A 410 -26.48 -7.37 -17.27
C GLN A 410 -26.59 -8.44 -16.18
N VAL A 411 -26.67 -8.02 -14.92
CA VAL A 411 -26.75 -8.93 -13.78
C VAL A 411 -28.02 -9.80 -13.87
N ARG A 412 -29.16 -9.20 -14.21
CA ARG A 412 -30.44 -9.90 -14.40
C ARG A 412 -30.38 -10.93 -15.52
N THR A 413 -29.70 -10.66 -16.63
CA THR A 413 -29.52 -11.64 -17.72
C THR A 413 -28.79 -12.90 -17.26
N VAL A 414 -27.83 -12.76 -16.34
CA VAL A 414 -26.99 -13.89 -15.87
C VAL A 414 -27.60 -14.59 -14.64
N LEU A 415 -28.17 -13.83 -13.69
CA LEU A 415 -28.68 -14.35 -12.43
C LEU A 415 -30.17 -14.66 -12.44
N GLY A 416 -30.91 -14.14 -13.42
CA GLY A 416 -32.37 -14.20 -13.46
C GLY A 416 -33.04 -13.03 -12.74
N PRO A 417 -34.38 -13.07 -12.63
CA PRO A 417 -35.17 -12.04 -11.96
C PRO A 417 -34.87 -11.98 -10.46
N PRO A 418 -34.99 -10.80 -9.82
CA PRO A 418 -34.86 -10.69 -8.38
C PRO A 418 -35.97 -11.41 -7.59
N PRO A 419 -35.68 -11.81 -6.33
CA PRO A 419 -34.38 -11.77 -5.68
C PRO A 419 -33.50 -12.98 -6.04
N VAL A 420 -32.20 -12.75 -6.26
CA VAL A 420 -31.22 -13.84 -6.38
C VAL A 420 -30.77 -14.33 -5.00
N GLU A 421 -30.77 -15.64 -4.80
CA GLU A 421 -30.15 -16.27 -3.62
C GLU A 421 -28.62 -16.19 -3.73
N PRO A 422 -27.90 -15.53 -2.79
CA PRO A 422 -26.43 -15.41 -2.85
C PRO A 422 -25.71 -16.77 -2.88
N SER A 423 -26.28 -17.79 -2.25
CA SER A 423 -25.78 -19.17 -2.27
C SER A 423 -25.76 -19.80 -3.67
N SER A 424 -26.55 -19.26 -4.61
CA SER A 424 -26.60 -19.71 -6.01
C SER A 424 -25.49 -19.12 -6.89
N ILE A 425 -24.67 -18.21 -6.35
CA ILE A 425 -23.55 -17.59 -7.07
C ILE A 425 -22.44 -18.62 -7.31
N THR A 426 -21.95 -18.67 -8.54
CA THR A 426 -20.81 -19.50 -8.94
C THR A 426 -19.77 -18.65 -9.66
N ALA A 427 -18.53 -19.13 -9.74
CA ALA A 427 -17.48 -18.43 -10.47
C ALA A 427 -17.81 -18.25 -11.96
N GLU A 428 -18.49 -19.23 -12.57
CA GLU A 428 -18.93 -19.18 -13.97
C GLU A 428 -19.97 -18.08 -14.19
N LYS A 429 -20.90 -17.89 -13.24
CA LYS A 429 -21.86 -16.78 -13.27
C LYS A 429 -21.13 -15.45 -13.14
N LEU A 430 -20.24 -15.31 -12.16
CA LEU A 430 -19.49 -14.08 -11.95
C LEU A 430 -18.68 -13.71 -13.19
N ALA A 431 -18.01 -14.66 -13.85
CA ALA A 431 -17.22 -14.46 -15.06
C ALA A 431 -18.04 -13.90 -16.25
N LYS A 432 -19.34 -14.16 -16.30
CA LYS A 432 -20.26 -13.66 -17.33
C LYS A 432 -20.77 -12.23 -17.08
N MET A 433 -20.23 -11.53 -16.08
CA MET A 433 -20.63 -10.15 -15.73
C MET A 433 -19.47 -9.16 -15.91
N PRO A 434 -19.04 -8.85 -17.14
CA PRO A 434 -17.92 -7.93 -17.39
C PRO A 434 -18.19 -6.49 -16.92
N TYR A 435 -19.45 -6.05 -16.85
CA TYR A 435 -19.78 -4.69 -16.41
C TYR A 435 -19.70 -4.54 -14.89
N VAL A 436 -19.94 -5.61 -14.12
CA VAL A 436 -19.59 -5.63 -12.69
C VAL A 436 -18.10 -5.36 -12.51
N THR A 437 -17.27 -5.97 -13.36
CA THR A 437 -15.82 -5.74 -13.36
C THR A 437 -15.45 -4.32 -13.71
N ALA A 438 -16.07 -3.79 -14.76
CA ALA A 438 -15.88 -2.41 -15.19
C ALA A 438 -16.24 -1.40 -14.09
N VAL A 439 -17.32 -1.64 -13.34
CA VAL A 439 -17.79 -0.76 -12.26
C VAL A 439 -16.77 -0.67 -11.13
N TYR A 440 -16.29 -1.81 -10.60
CA TYR A 440 -15.32 -1.74 -9.50
C TYR A 440 -13.97 -1.23 -9.99
N ARG A 441 -13.54 -1.53 -11.23
CA ARG A 441 -12.30 -0.98 -11.79
C ARG A 441 -12.36 0.53 -11.92
N GLU A 442 -13.49 1.08 -12.37
CA GLU A 442 -13.67 2.52 -12.44
C GLU A 442 -13.70 3.17 -11.06
N ALA A 443 -14.29 2.51 -10.07
CA ALA A 443 -14.23 2.96 -8.67
C ALA A 443 -12.80 2.95 -8.14
N MET A 444 -12.01 1.90 -8.43
CA MET A 444 -10.60 1.81 -8.02
C MET A 444 -9.68 2.77 -8.78
N ARG A 445 -10.06 3.22 -9.99
CA ARG A 445 -9.38 4.31 -10.70
C ARG A 445 -9.65 5.65 -10.05
N LYS A 446 -10.92 5.96 -9.79
CA LYS A 446 -11.33 7.24 -9.21
C LYS A 446 -11.00 7.34 -7.71
N TYR A 447 -10.93 6.21 -7.01
CA TYR A 447 -10.68 6.10 -5.57
C TYR A 447 -9.68 4.97 -5.27
N PRO A 448 -8.42 5.08 -5.70
CA PRO A 448 -7.45 4.00 -5.48
C PRO A 448 -7.17 3.81 -4.00
N ALA A 449 -7.23 2.57 -3.52
CA ALA A 449 -6.88 2.25 -2.14
C ALA A 449 -5.45 2.67 -1.79
N VAL A 450 -4.52 2.64 -2.76
CA VAL A 450 -3.12 3.05 -2.62
C VAL A 450 -2.80 4.14 -3.64
N VAL A 451 -2.49 5.35 -3.16
CA VAL A 451 -2.28 6.54 -4.01
C VAL A 451 -0.88 6.64 -4.63
N PHE A 452 0.11 5.94 -4.07
CA PHE A 452 1.45 5.82 -4.67
C PHE A 452 2.16 4.52 -4.23
N ILE A 453 3.13 4.05 -5.02
CA ILE A 453 3.95 2.88 -4.67
C ILE A 453 5.39 3.30 -4.35
N PRO A 454 5.84 3.18 -3.08
CA PRO A 454 7.19 3.55 -2.69
C PRO A 454 8.23 2.46 -3.01
N VAL A 455 9.32 2.85 -3.67
CA VAL A 455 10.47 1.97 -3.94
C VAL A 455 11.80 2.67 -3.65
N HIS A 456 12.79 1.89 -3.27
CA HIS A 456 14.16 2.32 -3.06
C HIS A 456 15.03 1.93 -4.26
N VAL A 457 15.87 2.85 -4.72
CA VAL A 457 16.81 2.64 -5.82
C VAL A 457 18.13 2.12 -5.26
N ASN A 458 18.42 0.83 -5.42
CA ASN A 458 19.66 0.23 -4.94
C ASN A 458 20.88 0.63 -5.79
N ARG A 459 20.65 0.87 -7.09
CA ARG A 459 21.67 1.23 -8.09
C ARG A 459 21.04 2.16 -9.11
N ASP A 460 21.87 3.00 -9.73
CA ASP A 460 21.44 3.88 -10.82
C ASP A 460 20.54 3.12 -11.80
N THR A 461 19.35 3.66 -12.02
CA THR A 461 18.30 3.03 -12.81
C THR A 461 17.72 4.02 -13.80
N VAL A 462 17.46 3.57 -15.02
CA VAL A 462 16.81 4.41 -16.03
C VAL A 462 15.31 4.32 -15.84
N VAL A 463 14.65 5.45 -15.62
CA VAL A 463 13.21 5.60 -15.53
C VAL A 463 12.77 6.54 -16.64
N ASP A 464 12.12 5.97 -17.64
CA ASP A 464 11.63 6.70 -18.80
C ASP A 464 12.68 7.60 -19.47
N GLY A 465 13.87 7.03 -19.72
CA GLY A 465 15.01 7.74 -20.33
C GLY A 465 15.82 8.59 -19.35
N VAL A 466 15.38 8.74 -18.10
CA VAL A 466 16.06 9.53 -17.08
C VAL A 466 16.85 8.64 -16.12
N VAL A 467 18.12 8.96 -15.88
CA VAL A 467 18.95 8.23 -14.90
C VAL A 467 18.60 8.69 -13.50
N VAL A 468 17.95 7.83 -12.72
CA VAL A 468 17.69 8.05 -11.29
C VAL A 468 18.84 7.44 -10.48
N PRO A 469 19.53 8.23 -9.62
CA PRO A 469 20.72 7.75 -8.91
C PRO A 469 20.38 6.74 -7.80
N GLY A 470 21.34 5.85 -7.53
CA GLY A 470 21.34 4.97 -6.37
C GLY A 470 21.17 5.73 -5.06
N GLY A 471 20.37 5.17 -4.15
CA GLY A 471 20.01 5.77 -2.88
C GLY A 471 18.76 6.65 -2.91
N ALA A 472 18.21 6.98 -4.09
CA ALA A 472 16.95 7.70 -4.21
C ALA A 472 15.76 6.87 -3.70
N GLU A 473 14.70 7.55 -3.26
CA GLU A 473 13.38 6.95 -3.07
C GLU A 473 12.49 7.40 -4.23
N ILE A 474 11.70 6.48 -4.77
CA ILE A 474 10.73 6.76 -5.83
C ILE A 474 9.33 6.54 -5.26
N TRP A 475 8.39 7.45 -5.56
CA TRP A 475 6.96 7.18 -5.51
C TRP A 475 6.43 7.06 -6.94
N CYS A 476 5.97 5.85 -7.31
CA CYS A 476 5.17 5.69 -8.51
C CYS A 476 3.79 6.32 -8.24
N ASN A 477 3.50 7.46 -8.86
CA ASN A 477 2.33 8.30 -8.58
C ASN A 477 1.03 7.72 -9.17
N VAL A 478 0.44 6.74 -8.49
CA VAL A 478 -0.76 6.01 -8.98
C VAL A 478 -1.92 6.97 -9.14
N ARG A 479 -2.16 7.82 -8.14
CA ARG A 479 -3.25 8.79 -8.13
C ARG A 479 -3.14 9.81 -9.26
N GLY A 480 -1.94 10.31 -9.51
CA GLY A 480 -1.66 11.24 -10.60
C GLY A 480 -1.95 10.64 -11.97
N ILE A 481 -1.49 9.41 -12.23
CA ILE A 481 -1.77 8.70 -13.50
C ILE A 481 -3.26 8.45 -13.70
N GLN A 482 -3.96 7.96 -12.66
CA GLN A 482 -5.37 7.60 -12.76
C GLN A 482 -6.30 8.80 -12.93
N MET A 483 -5.83 10.01 -12.59
CA MET A 483 -6.55 11.27 -12.77
C MET A 483 -5.97 12.14 -13.90
N ASN A 484 -4.98 11.66 -14.65
CA ASN A 484 -4.40 12.43 -15.75
C ASN A 484 -5.34 12.44 -16.96
N PRO A 485 -5.85 13.59 -17.44
CA PRO A 485 -6.79 13.66 -18.55
C PRO A 485 -6.19 13.24 -19.91
N ALA A 486 -4.86 13.28 -20.05
CA ALA A 486 -4.16 12.76 -21.23
C ALA A 486 -4.12 11.22 -21.25
N ILE A 487 -4.29 10.57 -20.09
CA ILE A 487 -4.36 9.12 -19.97
C ILE A 487 -5.81 8.67 -19.86
N PHE A 488 -6.64 9.32 -19.05
CA PHE A 488 -8.06 9.04 -18.83
C PHE A 488 -8.89 10.30 -19.14
N PRO A 489 -9.46 10.44 -20.35
CA PRO A 489 -10.27 11.60 -20.71
C PRO A 489 -11.46 11.78 -19.76
N ASP A 490 -11.77 13.01 -19.34
CA ASP A 490 -12.77 13.31 -18.30
C ASP A 490 -12.58 12.47 -17.01
N PRO A 491 -11.42 12.58 -16.34
CA PRO A 491 -11.03 11.66 -15.27
C PRO A 491 -11.94 11.75 -14.02
N GLU A 492 -12.69 12.83 -13.84
CA GLU A 492 -13.65 12.98 -12.75
C GLU A 492 -14.98 12.25 -13.00
N ARG A 493 -15.32 11.99 -14.28
CA ARG A 493 -16.56 11.31 -14.65
C ARG A 493 -16.43 9.83 -14.34
N PHE A 494 -17.39 9.29 -13.59
CA PHE A 494 -17.52 7.85 -13.36
C PHE A 494 -18.09 7.19 -14.61
N ASP A 495 -17.22 6.55 -15.40
CA ASP A 495 -17.63 5.86 -16.62
C ASP A 495 -17.03 4.46 -16.71
N PRO A 496 -17.78 3.43 -16.26
CA PRO A 496 -17.34 2.05 -16.38
C PRO A 496 -17.11 1.59 -17.82
N SER A 497 -17.71 2.22 -18.84
CA SER A 497 -17.54 1.77 -20.23
C SER A 497 -16.10 1.85 -20.73
N ARG A 498 -15.25 2.65 -20.06
CA ARG A 498 -13.79 2.69 -20.23
C ARG A 498 -13.09 1.33 -20.11
N TRP A 499 -13.72 0.36 -19.46
CA TRP A 499 -13.11 -0.94 -19.19
C TRP A 499 -13.69 -2.09 -20.03
N LEU A 500 -14.64 -1.82 -20.92
CA LEU A 500 -15.44 -2.84 -21.60
C LEU A 500 -15.20 -2.89 -23.11
N LYS A 501 -14.52 -3.94 -23.64
CA LYS A 501 -14.44 -4.41 -25.08
C LYS A 501 -15.50 -3.80 -26.04
N PRO A 502 -15.26 -3.22 -27.25
CA PRO A 502 -16.39 -2.92 -28.15
C PRO A 502 -17.29 -4.15 -28.35
N ASP A 503 -16.68 -5.34 -28.27
CA ASP A 503 -17.33 -6.65 -28.38
C ASP A 503 -17.48 -7.41 -27.03
N ASP A 504 -17.12 -6.83 -25.88
CA ASP A 504 -17.28 -7.49 -24.55
C ASP A 504 -18.74 -7.44 -24.09
N HIS A 505 -19.59 -8.14 -24.83
CA HIS A 505 -20.97 -8.37 -24.42
C HIS A 505 -21.16 -9.71 -23.70
N LEU A 506 -20.23 -10.69 -23.77
CA LEU A 506 -20.57 -12.06 -23.36
C LEU A 506 -19.50 -12.97 -22.70
N SER A 507 -18.23 -12.61 -22.58
CA SER A 507 -17.32 -13.45 -21.77
C SER A 507 -16.03 -12.75 -21.39
N ASP A 508 -15.81 -12.62 -20.09
CA ASP A 508 -14.54 -12.17 -19.54
C ASP A 508 -13.74 -13.38 -19.03
N THR A 509 -12.64 -13.72 -19.69
CA THR A 509 -11.69 -14.76 -19.24
C THR A 509 -10.65 -14.21 -18.24
N THR A 510 -10.78 -12.96 -17.79
CA THR A 510 -9.75 -12.23 -17.02
C THR A 510 -9.60 -12.64 -15.55
N PHE A 511 -9.68 -13.94 -15.26
CA PHE A 511 -8.91 -14.44 -14.12
C PHE A 511 -7.41 -14.49 -14.43
N ASP A 512 -7.01 -14.67 -15.71
CA ASP A 512 -5.62 -14.98 -16.09
C ASP A 512 -4.87 -13.95 -16.98
N THR A 513 -5.49 -12.88 -17.50
CA THR A 513 -4.87 -12.05 -18.57
C THR A 513 -4.28 -10.70 -18.15
N LEU A 514 -3.74 -10.59 -16.93
CA LEU A 514 -2.99 -9.39 -16.50
C LEU A 514 -1.48 -9.44 -16.81
N SER A 515 -1.07 -10.31 -17.74
CA SER A 515 0.35 -10.51 -18.12
C SER A 515 0.65 -10.32 -19.60
N SER A 516 -0.31 -9.94 -20.45
CA SER A 516 -0.01 -9.70 -21.87
C SER A 516 0.66 -8.33 -22.04
N ASN A 517 1.99 -8.38 -22.02
CA ASN A 517 2.91 -7.38 -22.54
C ASN A 517 2.51 -7.03 -23.99
N HIS A 518 1.96 -5.84 -24.22
CA HIS A 518 2.20 -5.02 -25.42
C HIS A 518 1.46 -3.69 -25.23
N VAL A 519 2.17 -2.70 -24.69
CA VAL A 519 1.79 -1.30 -24.89
C VAL A 519 2.69 -0.81 -26.02
N GLU A 520 2.17 -0.78 -27.24
CA GLU A 520 2.83 -0.06 -28.33
C GLU A 520 2.75 1.44 -28.07
N HIS A 521 3.87 2.11 -28.31
CA HIS A 521 4.05 3.53 -28.15
C HIS A 521 3.44 4.23 -29.35
N ASP A 522 2.23 4.80 -29.21
CA ASP A 522 1.77 5.90 -30.07
C ASP A 522 0.60 6.64 -29.41
N HIS A 523 0.42 7.90 -29.78
CA HIS A 523 -0.57 8.84 -29.27
C HIS A 523 -1.96 8.21 -29.13
N VAL A 524 -2.49 8.20 -27.90
CA VAL A 524 -3.79 7.62 -27.56
C VAL A 524 -4.89 8.44 -28.26
N SER A 525 -5.50 7.85 -29.28
CA SER A 525 -6.69 8.42 -29.93
C SER A 525 -7.98 7.92 -29.25
N PRO A 526 -9.10 8.65 -29.35
CA PRO A 526 -10.38 8.26 -28.73
C PRO A 526 -10.90 6.86 -29.09
N SER A 527 -10.42 6.24 -30.18
CA SER A 527 -10.77 4.87 -30.56
C SER A 527 -10.03 3.77 -29.78
N GLN A 528 -9.15 4.12 -28.82
CA GLN A 528 -8.38 3.19 -27.98
C GLN A 528 -8.82 3.19 -26.51
N GLN A 529 -10.10 3.44 -26.24
CA GLN A 529 -10.73 3.48 -24.90
C GLN A 529 -10.48 2.22 -24.03
N TYR A 530 -9.83 1.18 -24.56
CA TYR A 530 -9.63 -0.17 -24.01
C TYR A 530 -8.24 -0.47 -23.51
N ASN A 531 -7.29 0.45 -23.75
CA ASN A 531 -5.88 0.27 -23.44
C ASN A 531 -5.46 1.02 -22.17
N PHE A 532 -6.41 1.40 -21.30
CA PHE A 532 -6.04 2.03 -20.06
C PHE A 532 -5.27 1.06 -19.15
N PRO A 533 -4.16 1.49 -18.56
CA PRO A 533 -3.37 0.68 -17.65
C PRO A 533 -4.18 0.36 -16.39
N ASP A 534 -4.54 -0.92 -16.19
CA ASP A 534 -5.20 -1.36 -14.97
C ASP A 534 -4.19 -1.39 -13.80
N LEU A 535 -4.20 -0.32 -13.00
CA LEU A 535 -3.37 -0.18 -11.80
C LEU A 535 -4.11 -0.58 -10.52
N SER A 536 -5.32 -1.15 -10.61
CA SER A 536 -6.18 -1.46 -9.46
C SER A 536 -5.49 -2.30 -8.38
N PHE A 537 -4.63 -3.23 -8.81
CA PHE A 537 -3.88 -4.12 -7.91
C PHE A 537 -2.36 -3.97 -8.04
N THR A 538 -1.91 -2.88 -8.69
CA THR A 538 -0.50 -2.57 -9.01
C THR A 538 0.18 -3.62 -9.90
N LEU A 539 1.47 -3.44 -10.21
CA LEU A 539 2.20 -4.22 -11.21
C LEU A 539 3.40 -4.95 -10.59
N GLY A 540 3.91 -5.95 -11.31
CA GLY A 540 5.15 -6.64 -10.98
C GLY A 540 5.01 -7.70 -9.88
N GLN A 541 6.16 -8.15 -9.37
CA GLN A 541 6.24 -9.29 -8.43
C GLN A 541 5.62 -8.99 -7.06
N HIS A 542 5.56 -7.70 -6.70
CA HIS A 542 4.97 -7.22 -5.44
C HIS A 542 3.50 -6.82 -5.58
N SER A 543 2.85 -7.14 -6.70
CA SER A 543 1.41 -6.93 -6.90
C SER A 543 0.57 -7.62 -5.81
N CYS A 544 -0.65 -7.08 -5.61
CA CYS A 544 -1.53 -7.45 -4.51
C CYS A 544 -1.66 -8.98 -4.36
N LEU A 545 -1.34 -9.51 -3.17
CA LEU A 545 -1.53 -10.93 -2.84
C LEU A 545 -3.01 -11.30 -2.88
N GLY A 546 -3.86 -10.43 -2.31
CA GLY A 546 -5.29 -10.63 -2.15
C GLY A 546 -6.14 -10.22 -3.35
N LYS A 547 -5.56 -9.98 -4.53
CA LYS A 547 -6.32 -9.53 -5.72
C LYS A 547 -7.54 -10.40 -6.00
N ASN A 548 -7.35 -11.71 -5.97
CA ASN A 548 -8.38 -12.69 -6.28
C ASN A 548 -9.46 -12.78 -5.19
N LEU A 549 -9.05 -12.59 -3.93
CA LEU A 549 -9.96 -12.47 -2.79
C LEU A 549 -10.87 -11.24 -2.95
N ALA A 550 -10.26 -10.06 -3.09
CA ALA A 550 -10.98 -8.81 -3.22
C ALA A 550 -11.92 -8.82 -4.43
N THR A 551 -11.48 -9.38 -5.56
CA THR A 551 -12.31 -9.51 -6.77
C THR A 551 -13.52 -10.42 -6.53
N LEU A 552 -13.36 -11.51 -5.79
CA LEU A 552 -14.46 -12.41 -5.44
C LEU A 552 -15.50 -11.69 -4.57
N GLU A 553 -15.06 -10.96 -3.55
CA GLU A 553 -15.92 -10.17 -2.66
C GLU A 553 -16.65 -9.07 -3.44
N LEU A 554 -15.90 -8.26 -4.22
CA LEU A 554 -16.43 -7.17 -5.04
C LEU A 554 -17.52 -7.66 -5.99
N ARG A 555 -17.21 -8.69 -6.79
CA ARG A 555 -18.16 -9.19 -7.79
C ARG A 555 -19.41 -9.79 -7.14
N THR A 556 -19.25 -10.54 -6.04
CA THR A 556 -20.38 -11.18 -5.36
C THR A 556 -21.29 -10.14 -4.71
N ALA A 557 -20.73 -9.21 -3.93
CA ALA A 557 -21.52 -8.20 -3.23
C ALA A 557 -22.23 -7.23 -4.19
N ILE A 558 -21.54 -6.76 -5.24
CA ILE A 558 -22.12 -5.86 -6.24
C ILE A 558 -23.25 -6.56 -7.00
N ALA A 559 -23.00 -7.77 -7.53
CA ALA A 559 -24.00 -8.47 -8.34
C ALA A 559 -25.27 -8.81 -7.54
N CYS A 560 -25.13 -9.36 -6.33
CA CYS A 560 -26.29 -9.71 -5.52
C CYS A 560 -27.08 -8.47 -5.06
N THR A 561 -26.39 -7.40 -4.66
CA THR A 561 -27.06 -6.17 -4.20
C THR A 561 -27.82 -5.50 -5.34
N ILE A 562 -27.21 -5.31 -6.51
CA ILE A 562 -27.84 -4.61 -7.62
C ILE A 562 -28.96 -5.43 -8.26
N ASN A 563 -28.90 -6.77 -8.19
CA ASN A 563 -30.04 -7.61 -8.56
C ASN A 563 -31.27 -7.27 -7.71
N GLN A 564 -31.11 -7.16 -6.39
CA GLN A 564 -32.24 -7.04 -5.46
C GLN A 564 -32.68 -5.60 -5.16
N PHE A 565 -31.78 -4.63 -5.28
CA PHE A 565 -32.03 -3.26 -4.83
C PHE A 565 -31.70 -2.22 -5.90
N THR A 566 -32.44 -1.12 -5.87
CA THR A 566 -31.98 0.17 -6.35
C THR A 566 -31.39 0.96 -5.20
N CYS A 567 -30.32 1.73 -5.45
CA CYS A 567 -29.71 2.59 -4.45
C CYS A 567 -29.74 4.07 -4.85
N SER A 568 -29.83 4.95 -3.86
CA SER A 568 -29.74 6.41 -4.01
C SER A 568 -28.98 7.03 -2.84
N LEU A 569 -28.26 8.13 -3.08
CA LEU A 569 -27.46 8.76 -2.04
C LEU A 569 -28.38 9.42 -1.00
N LYS A 570 -28.04 9.33 0.28
CA LYS A 570 -28.76 10.07 1.33
C LYS A 570 -28.70 11.57 1.02
N GLU A 571 -29.82 12.28 1.21
CA GLU A 571 -29.87 13.73 1.02
C GLU A 571 -28.77 14.45 1.83
N GLY A 572 -28.02 15.32 1.16
CA GLY A 572 -26.90 16.07 1.73
C GLY A 572 -25.62 15.27 1.96
N ALA A 573 -25.62 13.95 1.76
CA ALA A 573 -24.39 13.16 1.82
C ALA A 573 -23.46 13.49 0.63
N LYS A 574 -22.15 13.37 0.86
CA LYS A 574 -21.11 13.64 -0.12
C LYS A 574 -20.16 12.46 -0.18
N ILE A 575 -19.67 12.15 -1.37
CA ILE A 575 -18.54 11.25 -1.54
C ILE A 575 -17.29 12.09 -1.59
N ASP A 576 -16.42 11.88 -0.60
CA ASP A 576 -15.14 12.56 -0.50
C ASP A 576 -14.10 11.59 0.06
N THR A 577 -12.83 11.84 -0.25
CA THR A 577 -11.72 10.99 0.16
C THR A 577 -10.92 11.59 1.31
N LYS A 578 -10.34 10.70 2.10
CA LYS A 578 -9.24 11.02 3.00
C LYS A 578 -8.20 9.91 2.92
N VAL A 579 -6.95 10.27 2.63
CA VAL A 579 -5.83 9.32 2.72
C VAL A 579 -5.28 9.31 4.14
N ILE A 580 -5.31 8.13 4.75
CA ILE A 580 -4.59 7.84 6.01
C ILE A 580 -3.38 6.97 5.62
N LEU A 581 -3.59 5.66 5.57
CA LEU A 581 -2.68 4.72 4.91
C LEU A 581 -3.23 4.31 3.55
N THR A 582 -4.55 4.11 3.52
CA THR A 582 -5.34 3.85 2.34
C THR A 582 -6.32 4.99 2.13
N THR A 583 -6.86 5.11 0.93
CA THR A 583 -7.97 6.02 0.63
C THR A 583 -9.25 5.50 1.28
N LYS A 584 -9.91 6.35 2.07
CA LYS A 584 -11.15 6.05 2.77
C LYS A 584 -12.23 7.10 2.47
N PRO A 585 -13.53 6.77 2.59
CA PRO A 585 -14.59 7.76 2.57
C PRO A 585 -14.47 8.68 3.79
N ARG A 586 -14.30 10.00 3.58
CA ARG A 586 -14.10 10.95 4.68
C ARG A 586 -15.28 10.99 5.66
N TYR A 587 -16.50 10.90 5.13
CA TYR A 587 -17.75 11.06 5.88
C TYR A 587 -18.58 9.75 5.93
N GLY A 588 -17.96 8.62 5.59
CA GLY A 588 -18.68 7.40 5.23
C GLY A 588 -19.42 7.55 3.90
N VAL A 589 -20.12 6.50 3.47
CA VAL A 589 -20.99 6.53 2.28
C VAL A 589 -22.40 6.14 2.70
N TRP A 590 -23.31 7.12 2.74
CA TRP A 590 -24.67 6.94 3.22
C TRP A 590 -25.66 6.75 2.08
N VAL A 591 -26.30 5.59 2.02
CA VAL A 591 -27.14 5.17 0.89
C VAL A 591 -28.51 4.69 1.37
N ASN A 592 -29.56 5.11 0.66
CA ASN A 592 -30.90 4.56 0.77
C ASN A 592 -31.07 3.41 -0.24
N PHE A 593 -31.67 2.31 0.20
CA PHE A 593 -32.02 1.18 -0.65
C PHE A 593 -33.53 1.08 -0.84
N GLN A 594 -33.94 0.66 -2.03
CA GLN A 594 -35.32 0.29 -2.34
C GLN A 594 -35.30 -1.05 -3.04
N LYS A 595 -36.25 -1.93 -2.73
CA LYS A 595 -36.36 -3.22 -3.41
C LYS A 595 -36.74 -3.06 -4.87
N ARG A 596 -36.08 -3.82 -5.73
CA ARG A 596 -36.56 -4.01 -7.10
C ARG A 596 -37.77 -4.95 -7.07
N VAL A 597 -38.85 -4.53 -7.72
CA VAL A 597 -40.05 -5.35 -7.94
C VAL A 597 -39.92 -5.98 -9.34
N ASN A 598 -40.35 -7.23 -9.47
CA ASN A 598 -40.21 -8.04 -10.70
C ASN A 598 -40.87 -7.45 -11.94
#